data_AF-A0A1E4TYM1-F1
#
_entry.id   AF-A0A1E4TYM1-F1
#
_cell.length_a   1.000
_cell.length_b   1.000
_cell.length_c   1.000
_cell.angle_alpha   90.00
_cell.angle_beta   90.00
_cell.angle_gamma   90.00
#
_symmetry.space_group_name_H-M   'P 1'
#
loop_
_entity.id
_entity.type
_entity.pdbx_description
1 polymer ?
#
loop_
_entity_poly.entity_id
_entity_poly.type
_entity_poly.pdbx_seq_one_letter_code
_entity_poly.pdbx_strand_id
1 'polypeptide(L)'
;MMIFTKLLIQQSSIGATTIRGSGLGLGLKRLSKSLDRPYYNSSNVVQFINPRFIRFNSNSTIVQNIPGEKKLTNDLKDRLPTFPLSKEGLPTLLPKPGVPIPGPNMPLSKMIQILKNKKNPELIYEAESHRLYFIICSCFALVFAFYAWNIASISFSLTWDIYKENVNQLPDIPRLVNLVAQSFLCCILTLLPIAVSLIFIMTPSRLIRRMWYLPGEVEHVKFIVHPIIPGRASPMITLPLNELYRAQKAKIFTGRGFYGTIDSLFFYFLRQKNNKIPWLVDRKGFFWGDGRIQDYLFGKETIDSAAQGLSYDDKIGILNQKRQLEEEKLKKKLGLGWRYKAQAKLFADDMKTISGMTKSKMLKDNKHKQLDESKKKTTNK
;
A
#
# COMPACT_ATOMS: atom_id res chain seq x y z
N MET A 1 7.72 5.77 -41.60
CA MET A 1 6.40 5.67 -40.94
C MET A 1 5.44 4.68 -41.64
N MET A 2 5.97 3.68 -42.39
CA MET A 2 5.19 2.65 -43.11
C MET A 2 5.27 1.25 -42.49
N ILE A 3 6.03 1.07 -41.40
CA ILE A 3 6.27 -0.25 -40.78
C ILE A 3 5.19 -0.57 -39.72
N PHE A 4 4.54 0.44 -39.13
CA PHE A 4 3.55 0.22 -38.07
C PHE A 4 2.16 -0.21 -38.58
N THR A 5 1.82 0.09 -39.84
CA THR A 5 0.52 -0.28 -40.43
C THR A 5 0.46 -1.74 -40.87
N LYS A 6 1.58 -2.40 -41.17
CA LYS A 6 1.59 -3.84 -41.51
C LYS A 6 1.40 -4.77 -40.29
N LEU A 7 1.75 -4.32 -39.09
CA LEU A 7 1.68 -5.15 -37.88
C LEU A 7 0.26 -5.30 -37.31
N LEU A 8 -0.64 -4.35 -37.59
CA LEU A 8 -2.01 -4.37 -37.07
C LEU A 8 -2.99 -5.21 -37.91
N ILE A 9 -2.67 -5.50 -39.18
CA ILE A 9 -3.51 -6.34 -40.05
C ILE A 9 -3.22 -7.83 -39.85
N GLN A 10 -2.07 -8.19 -39.26
CA GLN A 10 -1.66 -9.60 -39.11
C GLN A 10 -2.19 -10.28 -37.83
N GLN A 11 -2.81 -9.54 -36.90
CA GLN A 11 -3.36 -10.12 -35.66
C GLN A 11 -4.84 -10.52 -35.71
N SER A 12 -5.57 -10.23 -36.79
CA SER A 12 -7.00 -10.59 -36.91
C SER A 12 -7.28 -11.95 -37.57
N SER A 13 -6.26 -12.76 -37.86
CA SER A 13 -6.39 -14.00 -38.67
C SER A 13 -6.09 -15.32 -37.92
N ILE A 14 -5.81 -15.32 -36.62
CA ILE A 14 -5.57 -16.56 -35.87
C ILE A 14 -6.71 -16.79 -34.88
N GLY A 15 -7.83 -17.27 -35.43
CA GLY A 15 -8.93 -17.84 -34.68
C GLY A 15 -8.84 -19.38 -34.65
N ALA A 16 -9.28 -19.92 -33.53
CA ALA A 16 -9.88 -21.25 -33.37
C ALA A 16 -8.99 -22.50 -33.51
N THR A 17 -8.50 -23.00 -32.38
CA THR A 17 -8.22 -24.44 -32.19
C THR A 17 -8.67 -24.93 -30.79
N THR A 18 -9.80 -25.64 -30.81
CA THR A 18 -10.08 -26.92 -30.13
C THR A 18 -9.82 -27.04 -28.61
N ILE A 19 -10.91 -26.95 -27.84
CA ILE A 19 -11.00 -27.43 -26.45
C ILE A 19 -11.36 -28.93 -26.50
N ARG A 20 -10.44 -29.79 -26.06
CA ARG A 20 -10.70 -31.22 -25.78
C ARG A 20 -10.36 -31.48 -24.32
N GLY A 21 -11.38 -31.79 -23.53
CA GLY A 21 -11.24 -32.12 -22.11
C GLY A 21 -10.82 -33.56 -21.90
N SER A 22 -10.07 -33.78 -20.82
CA SER A 22 -10.16 -34.98 -19.96
C SER A 22 -9.06 -34.92 -18.89
N GLY A 23 -9.45 -35.10 -17.62
CA GLY A 23 -8.62 -35.81 -16.66
C GLY A 23 -8.12 -35.03 -15.44
N LEU A 24 -8.57 -35.52 -14.27
CA LEU A 24 -7.90 -35.51 -12.96
C LEU A 24 -7.97 -34.25 -12.09
N GLY A 25 -8.53 -34.43 -10.88
CA GLY A 25 -8.35 -33.48 -9.78
C GLY A 25 -9.27 -33.69 -8.57
N LEU A 26 -9.26 -34.87 -7.96
CA LEU A 26 -9.83 -35.11 -6.62
C LEU A 26 -9.04 -34.29 -5.58
N GLY A 27 -9.58 -33.14 -5.18
CA GLY A 27 -9.01 -32.25 -4.18
C GLY A 27 -9.75 -32.32 -2.84
N LEU A 28 -9.16 -33.05 -1.88
CA LEU A 28 -9.55 -33.09 -0.47
C LEU A 28 -9.49 -31.70 0.17
N LYS A 29 -10.64 -31.22 0.65
CA LYS A 29 -10.77 -30.14 1.64
C LYS A 29 -10.47 -30.69 3.04
N ARG A 30 -9.72 -29.92 3.85
CA ARG A 30 -9.64 -29.85 5.35
C ARG A 30 -8.19 -29.51 5.72
N LEU A 31 -7.83 -28.73 6.75
CA LEU A 31 -8.50 -28.04 7.85
C LEU A 31 -7.53 -26.94 8.32
N SER A 32 -8.02 -25.73 8.56
CA SER A 32 -7.28 -24.65 9.24
C SER A 32 -7.84 -24.46 10.65
N LYS A 33 -6.97 -24.60 11.66
CA LYS A 33 -7.08 -24.17 13.08
C LYS A 33 -5.86 -24.80 13.76
N SER A 34 -5.14 -24.24 14.72
CA SER A 34 -5.26 -23.12 15.64
C SER A 34 -3.87 -23.07 16.29
N LEU A 35 -3.28 -21.90 16.55
CA LEU A 35 -2.10 -21.85 17.43
C LEU A 35 -2.11 -20.57 18.25
N ASP A 36 -2.20 -20.79 19.54
CA ASP A 36 -2.33 -19.87 20.64
C ASP A 36 -1.07 -19.00 20.83
N ARG A 37 -1.28 -17.81 21.39
CA ARG A 37 -0.23 -16.91 21.88
C ARG A 37 -0.03 -17.11 23.38
N PRO A 38 1.21 -17.05 23.91
CA PRO A 38 1.42 -16.77 25.32
C PRO A 38 1.65 -15.28 25.57
N TYR A 39 1.02 -14.81 26.63
CA TYR A 39 1.27 -13.55 27.33
C TYR A 39 2.67 -13.53 27.95
N TYR A 40 3.30 -12.36 27.99
CA TYR A 40 4.34 -12.07 28.98
C TYR A 40 4.03 -10.77 29.72
N ASN A 41 4.05 -10.90 31.04
CA ASN A 41 3.85 -9.87 32.04
C ASN A 41 5.21 -9.66 32.72
N SER A 42 5.68 -8.42 32.82
CA SER A 42 6.73 -8.07 33.79
C SER A 42 6.64 -6.60 34.18
N SER A 43 6.16 -6.42 35.40
CA SER A 43 6.30 -5.27 36.27
C SER A 43 7.77 -5.03 36.64
N ASN A 44 8.22 -3.76 36.63
CA ASN A 44 8.77 -3.06 37.81
C ASN A 44 9.33 -1.66 37.46
N VAL A 45 8.64 -0.66 38.01
CA VAL A 45 9.07 0.59 38.68
C VAL A 45 10.51 1.08 38.52
N VAL A 46 10.68 2.32 38.06
CA VAL A 46 11.53 3.36 38.69
C VAL A 46 10.83 4.72 38.56
N GLN A 47 10.67 5.42 39.69
CA GLN A 47 10.08 6.76 39.80
C GLN A 47 11.15 7.87 39.81
N PHE A 48 10.65 9.08 39.54
CA PHE A 48 11.19 10.43 39.81
C PHE A 48 12.25 11.00 38.85
N ILE A 49 11.89 12.11 38.21
CA ILE A 49 12.38 13.47 38.50
C ILE A 49 11.37 14.46 37.88
N ASN A 50 10.97 15.46 38.67
CA ASN A 50 10.03 16.52 38.30
C ASN A 50 10.84 17.81 38.04
N PRO A 51 10.66 18.50 36.91
CA PRO A 51 10.85 19.94 36.95
C PRO A 51 9.73 20.72 36.24
N ARG A 52 8.98 21.44 37.08
CA ARG A 52 8.54 22.84 36.96
C ARG A 52 8.09 23.34 35.59
N PHE A 53 6.78 23.61 35.52
CA PHE A 53 6.11 24.44 34.53
C PHE A 53 6.74 25.84 34.43
N ILE A 54 7.16 26.23 33.23
CA ILE A 54 7.33 27.63 32.83
C ILE A 54 6.04 28.04 32.12
N ARG A 55 5.36 29.06 32.67
CA ARG A 55 4.17 29.69 32.06
C ARG A 55 4.61 30.57 30.88
N PHE A 56 3.88 30.44 29.77
CA PHE A 56 4.05 31.25 28.56
C PHE A 56 3.70 32.70 28.82
N ASN A 57 4.57 33.62 28.40
CA ASN A 57 4.22 35.03 28.22
C ASN A 57 3.93 35.28 26.74
N SER A 58 2.73 35.77 26.46
CA SER A 58 2.24 36.16 25.15
C SER A 58 2.98 37.41 24.67
N ASN A 59 3.37 37.42 23.40
CA ASN A 59 3.91 38.55 22.63
C ASN A 59 5.45 38.63 22.52
N SER A 60 6.02 37.77 21.68
CA SER A 60 7.09 38.18 20.76
C SER A 60 7.16 37.23 19.56
N THR A 61 7.35 37.81 18.38
CA THR A 61 7.55 37.13 17.10
C THR A 61 8.81 36.26 17.14
N ILE A 62 8.67 35.01 17.54
CA ILE A 62 9.71 34.00 17.44
C ILE A 62 9.36 33.10 16.26
N VAL A 63 9.63 33.58 15.04
CA VAL A 63 9.90 32.66 13.92
C VAL A 63 11.33 32.15 14.13
N GLN A 64 11.50 31.27 15.11
CA GLN A 64 12.68 30.43 15.16
C GLN A 64 12.55 29.44 14.02
N ASN A 65 13.24 29.71 12.91
CA ASN A 65 13.44 28.74 11.85
C ASN A 65 14.14 27.51 12.45
N ILE A 66 13.36 26.52 12.83
CA ILE A 66 13.83 25.17 13.08
C ILE A 66 14.47 24.72 11.75
N PRO A 67 15.74 24.28 11.72
CA PRO A 67 16.36 23.80 10.49
C PRO A 67 15.48 22.71 9.87
N GLY A 68 14.99 22.97 8.65
CA GLY A 68 14.14 22.04 7.89
C GLY A 68 12.69 22.46 7.66
N GLU A 69 12.16 23.53 8.26
CA GLU A 69 10.81 24.02 7.91
C GLU A 69 10.88 25.17 6.90
N LYS A 70 11.05 24.84 5.61
CA LYS A 70 10.94 25.85 4.54
C LYS A 70 9.51 26.42 4.56
N LYS A 71 9.36 27.74 4.43
CA LYS A 71 8.03 28.35 4.24
C LYS A 71 7.40 27.73 3.00
N LEU A 72 6.18 27.18 3.14
CA LEU A 72 5.44 26.63 2.00
C LEU A 72 4.98 27.78 1.13
N THR A 73 5.72 28.04 0.08
CA THR A 73 5.33 28.94 -1.01
C THR A 73 4.62 28.13 -2.09
N ASN A 74 3.67 28.79 -2.75
CA ASN A 74 2.90 28.24 -3.88
C ASN A 74 3.27 28.92 -5.19
N ASP A 75 4.39 29.63 -5.19
CA ASP A 75 4.86 30.40 -6.33
C ASP A 75 5.24 29.47 -7.47
N LEU A 76 5.10 29.98 -8.69
CA LEU A 76 5.46 29.23 -9.89
C LEU A 76 6.94 28.86 -9.90
N LYS A 77 7.80 29.73 -9.32
CA LYS A 77 9.23 29.50 -9.14
C LYS A 77 9.52 28.25 -8.32
N ASP A 78 8.68 27.89 -7.35
CA ASP A 78 8.87 26.71 -6.52
C ASP A 78 8.41 25.41 -7.16
N ARG A 79 7.73 25.50 -8.31
CA ARG A 79 7.35 24.34 -9.12
C ARG A 79 8.36 24.01 -10.20
N LEU A 80 9.21 24.97 -10.57
CA LEU A 80 10.24 24.76 -11.57
C LEU A 80 11.53 24.27 -10.89
N PRO A 81 12.17 23.22 -11.41
CA PRO A 81 13.42 22.72 -10.88
C PRO A 81 14.53 23.72 -11.16
N THR A 82 15.45 23.80 -10.21
CA THR A 82 16.66 24.60 -10.37
C THR A 82 17.75 23.73 -10.99
N PHE A 83 18.48 24.27 -11.97
CA PHE A 83 19.64 23.59 -12.53
C PHE A 83 20.87 23.84 -11.63
N PRO A 84 21.69 22.81 -11.34
CA PRO A 84 21.65 21.45 -11.86
C PRO A 84 20.62 20.54 -11.14
N LEU A 85 19.95 19.68 -11.93
CA LEU A 85 18.89 18.76 -11.45
C LEU A 85 19.36 17.73 -10.42
N SER A 86 20.66 17.47 -10.33
CA SER A 86 21.24 16.51 -9.38
C SER A 86 20.98 16.89 -7.93
N LYS A 87 20.85 18.19 -7.61
CA LYS A 87 20.59 18.68 -6.26
C LYS A 87 19.15 18.42 -5.80
N GLU A 88 18.20 18.38 -6.73
CA GLU A 88 16.77 18.12 -6.46
C GLU A 88 16.49 16.60 -6.25
N GLY A 89 17.46 15.74 -6.58
CA GLY A 89 17.33 14.28 -6.45
C GLY A 89 17.72 13.72 -5.08
N LEU A 90 18.42 14.50 -4.25
CA LEU A 90 18.96 14.10 -2.95
C LEU A 90 18.04 14.61 -1.83
N PRO A 91 17.73 13.79 -0.81
CA PRO A 91 16.93 14.24 0.32
C PRO A 91 17.72 15.30 1.12
N THR A 92 17.25 16.55 1.11
CA THR A 92 17.89 17.65 1.85
C THR A 92 17.29 17.86 3.25
N LEU A 93 16.17 17.19 3.55
CA LEU A 93 15.47 17.33 4.82
C LEU A 93 16.13 16.49 5.93
N LEU A 94 16.98 17.18 6.70
CA LEU A 94 17.58 16.66 7.93
C LEU A 94 16.51 16.42 9.03
N PRO A 95 16.78 15.52 9.99
CA PRO A 95 15.89 15.28 11.11
C PRO A 95 15.70 16.55 11.92
N LYS A 96 14.44 16.84 12.26
CA LYS A 96 14.12 17.98 13.12
C LYS A 96 14.65 17.74 14.54
N PRO A 97 15.24 18.76 15.20
CA PRO A 97 15.63 18.65 16.59
C PRO A 97 14.41 18.33 17.46
N GLY A 98 14.54 17.34 18.35
CA GLY A 98 13.46 16.88 19.24
C GLY A 98 12.61 15.73 18.68
N VAL A 99 12.87 15.27 17.45
CA VAL A 99 12.26 14.05 16.92
C VAL A 99 13.01 12.83 17.49
N PRO A 100 12.31 11.83 18.03
CA PRO A 100 12.95 10.62 18.54
C PRO A 100 13.69 9.88 17.41
N ILE A 101 14.95 9.49 17.64
CA ILE A 101 15.75 8.71 16.68
C ILE A 101 15.67 7.23 17.08
N PRO A 102 15.35 6.31 16.15
CA PRO A 102 15.29 4.89 16.46
C PRO A 102 16.67 4.40 16.93
N GLY A 103 16.70 3.71 18.07
CA GLY A 103 17.93 3.16 18.62
C GLY A 103 17.65 2.19 19.78
N PRO A 104 18.69 1.57 20.37
CA PRO A 104 18.52 0.61 21.46
C PRO A 104 17.73 1.18 22.66
N ASN A 105 17.93 2.46 22.96
CA ASN A 105 17.27 3.16 24.07
C ASN A 105 15.89 3.74 23.71
N MET A 106 15.49 3.64 22.45
CA MET A 106 14.29 4.25 21.90
C MET A 106 13.58 3.27 20.95
N PRO A 107 12.93 2.23 21.51
CA PRO A 107 12.18 1.27 20.72
C PRO A 107 10.93 1.90 20.10
N LEU A 108 10.42 1.30 19.03
CA LEU A 108 9.24 1.77 18.30
C LEU A 108 8.01 1.99 19.22
N SER A 109 7.82 1.11 20.20
CA SER A 109 6.75 1.22 21.20
C SER A 109 6.81 2.55 21.96
N LYS A 110 8.00 2.94 22.44
CA LYS A 110 8.22 4.20 23.16
C LYS A 110 8.00 5.40 22.25
N MET A 111 8.41 5.32 20.99
CA MET A 111 8.16 6.38 20.00
C MET A 111 6.67 6.59 19.74
N ILE A 112 5.90 5.50 19.56
CA ILE A 112 4.45 5.57 19.38
C ILE A 112 3.76 6.15 20.63
N GLN A 113 4.19 5.74 21.82
CA GLN A 113 3.67 6.31 23.06
C GLN A 113 3.95 7.82 23.15
N ILE A 114 5.15 8.27 22.80
CA ILE A 114 5.47 9.70 22.72
C ILE A 114 4.52 10.40 21.75
N LEU A 115 4.30 9.85 20.55
CA LEU A 115 3.43 10.44 19.54
C LEU A 115 1.98 10.57 20.04
N LYS A 116 1.43 9.50 20.64
CA LYS A 116 0.07 9.47 21.18
C LYS A 116 -0.13 10.37 22.38
N ASN A 117 0.91 10.56 23.20
CA ASN A 117 0.85 11.41 24.39
C ASN A 117 1.05 12.90 24.08
N LYS A 118 1.35 13.28 22.83
CA LYS A 118 1.42 14.69 22.46
C LYS A 118 0.03 15.31 22.56
N LYS A 119 -0.04 16.54 23.10
CA LYS A 119 -1.26 17.35 23.14
C LYS A 119 -1.40 18.25 21.92
N ASN A 120 -0.28 18.63 21.32
CA ASN A 120 -0.23 19.51 20.16
C ASN A 120 -0.15 18.69 18.87
N PRO A 121 -0.66 19.21 17.75
CA PRO A 121 -0.48 18.59 16.44
C PRO A 121 0.99 18.40 16.12
N GLU A 122 1.37 17.19 15.69
CA GLU A 122 2.75 16.84 15.41
C GLU A 122 2.96 16.60 13.91
N LEU A 123 4.02 17.16 13.34
CA LEU A 123 4.39 16.87 11.95
C LEU A 123 5.00 15.48 11.83
N ILE A 124 4.27 14.58 11.16
CA ILE A 124 4.71 13.20 10.93
C ILE A 124 5.40 13.00 9.58
N TYR A 125 5.20 13.94 8.66
CA TYR A 125 5.76 13.88 7.32
C TYR A 125 5.86 15.26 6.69
N GLU A 126 6.97 15.51 6.00
CA GLU A 126 7.14 16.68 5.15
C GLU A 126 7.93 16.28 3.91
N ALA A 127 7.36 16.55 2.74
CA ALA A 127 7.99 16.31 1.47
C ALA A 127 8.96 17.44 1.11
N GLU A 128 10.02 17.08 0.39
CA GLU A 128 10.85 18.05 -0.31
C GLU A 128 10.13 18.61 -1.54
N SER A 129 10.67 19.66 -2.16
CA SER A 129 10.10 20.27 -3.35
C SER A 129 9.97 19.27 -4.50
N HIS A 130 8.74 18.89 -4.86
CA HIS A 130 8.42 18.00 -6.00
C HIS A 130 8.60 18.67 -7.38
N ARG A 131 9.58 19.56 -7.53
CA ARG A 131 9.81 20.35 -8.75
C ARG A 131 9.97 19.49 -10.00
N LEU A 132 10.85 18.48 -9.91
CA LEU A 132 11.10 17.55 -11.01
C LEU A 132 9.82 16.79 -11.40
N TYR A 133 9.02 16.40 -10.41
CA TYR A 133 7.77 15.71 -10.65
C TYR A 133 6.75 16.56 -11.41
N PHE A 134 6.64 17.86 -11.11
CA PHE A 134 5.76 18.76 -11.84
C PHE A 134 6.13 18.89 -13.30
N ILE A 135 7.43 18.98 -13.60
CA ILE A 135 7.89 19.00 -14.99
C ILE A 135 7.55 17.69 -15.69
N ILE A 136 7.86 16.55 -15.07
CA ILE A 136 7.55 15.25 -15.66
C ILE A 136 6.05 15.12 -15.96
N CYS A 137 5.18 15.47 -15.02
CA CYS A 137 3.73 15.44 -15.23
C CYS A 137 3.28 16.40 -16.33
N SER A 138 3.85 17.61 -16.38
CA SER A 138 3.52 18.60 -17.40
C SER A 138 3.96 18.14 -18.80
N CYS A 139 5.16 17.57 -18.92
CA CYS A 139 5.66 17.01 -20.16
C CYS A 139 4.78 15.84 -20.65
N PHE A 140 4.45 14.89 -19.77
CA PHE A 140 3.57 13.78 -20.14
C PHE A 140 2.17 14.26 -20.54
N ALA A 141 1.57 15.19 -19.79
CA ALA A 141 0.28 15.77 -20.12
C ALA A 141 0.28 16.40 -21.52
N LEU A 142 1.32 17.17 -21.84
CA LEU A 142 1.50 17.82 -23.14
C LEU A 142 1.71 16.81 -24.27
N VAL A 143 2.53 15.78 -24.05
CA VAL A 143 2.76 14.72 -25.04
C VAL A 143 1.44 14.00 -25.38
N PHE A 144 0.66 13.61 -24.36
CA PHE A 144 -0.63 12.96 -24.59
C PHE A 144 -1.67 13.90 -25.21
N ALA A 145 -1.63 15.20 -24.90
CA ALA A 145 -2.48 16.18 -25.56
C ALA A 145 -2.16 16.30 -27.06
N PHE A 146 -0.88 16.31 -27.45
CA PHE A 146 -0.50 16.28 -28.87
C PHE A 146 -0.88 14.98 -29.55
N TYR A 147 -0.76 13.83 -28.87
CA TYR A 147 -1.25 12.56 -29.41
C TYR A 147 -2.76 12.59 -29.63
N ALA A 148 -3.53 13.12 -28.68
CA ALA A 148 -4.98 13.29 -28.83
C ALA A 148 -5.32 14.16 -30.04
N TRP A 149 -4.63 15.30 -30.19
CA TRP A 149 -4.80 16.21 -31.31
C TRP A 149 -4.50 15.53 -32.65
N ASN A 150 -3.37 14.82 -32.75
CA ASN A 150 -2.99 14.11 -33.96
C ASN A 150 -3.99 13.01 -34.32
N ILE A 151 -4.42 12.20 -33.34
CA ILE A 151 -5.42 11.15 -33.56
C ILE A 151 -6.73 11.79 -34.04
N ALA A 152 -7.20 12.86 -33.39
CA ALA A 152 -8.39 13.56 -33.84
C ALA A 152 -8.25 14.06 -35.29
N SER A 153 -7.18 14.79 -35.60
CA SER A 153 -6.96 15.36 -36.93
C SER A 153 -6.93 14.29 -38.03
N ILE A 154 -6.19 13.19 -37.81
CA ILE A 154 -6.07 12.11 -38.81
C ILE A 154 -7.38 11.35 -38.94
N SER A 155 -8.00 10.97 -37.82
CA SER A 155 -9.22 10.17 -37.82
C SER A 155 -10.42 10.91 -38.40
N PHE A 156 -10.57 12.22 -38.12
CA PHE A 156 -11.62 13.03 -38.74
C PHE A 156 -11.38 13.27 -40.22
N SER A 157 -10.15 13.53 -40.66
CA SER A 157 -9.83 13.63 -42.10
C SER A 157 -10.18 12.34 -42.82
N LEU A 158 -9.71 11.19 -42.31
CA LEU A 158 -9.97 9.88 -42.91
C LEU A 158 -11.47 9.57 -42.99
N THR A 159 -12.22 9.87 -41.92
CA THR A 159 -13.67 9.66 -41.88
C THR A 159 -14.40 10.55 -42.90
N TRP A 160 -13.96 11.80 -43.05
CA TRP A 160 -14.50 12.72 -44.04
C TRP A 160 -14.19 12.28 -45.48
N ASP A 161 -12.97 11.81 -45.72
CA ASP A 161 -12.53 11.30 -47.03
C ASP A 161 -13.32 10.05 -47.41
N ILE A 162 -13.49 9.08 -46.49
CA ILE A 162 -14.32 7.88 -46.70
C ILE A 162 -15.76 8.26 -47.02
N TYR A 163 -16.32 9.24 -46.30
CA TYR A 163 -17.65 9.75 -46.60
C TYR A 163 -17.70 10.35 -48.00
N LYS A 164 -16.78 11.26 -48.35
CA LYS A 164 -16.76 11.97 -49.63
C LYS A 164 -16.57 11.04 -50.83
N GLU A 165 -15.62 10.11 -50.74
CA GLU A 165 -15.30 9.15 -51.80
C GLU A 165 -16.37 8.06 -51.96
N ASN A 166 -17.23 7.88 -50.96
CA ASN A 166 -18.28 6.86 -50.93
C ASN A 166 -17.75 5.47 -51.33
N VAL A 167 -16.61 5.05 -50.75
CA VAL A 167 -15.89 3.82 -51.09
C VAL A 167 -16.81 2.58 -51.07
N ASN A 168 -17.80 2.56 -50.18
CA ASN A 168 -18.75 1.46 -50.02
C ASN A 168 -20.01 1.57 -50.90
N GLN A 169 -20.10 2.59 -51.77
CA GLN A 169 -21.23 2.85 -52.66
C GLN A 169 -22.60 2.82 -51.95
N LEU A 170 -22.65 3.39 -50.74
CA LEU A 170 -23.83 3.37 -49.90
C LEU A 170 -24.85 4.43 -50.39
N PRO A 171 -26.17 4.18 -50.24
CA PRO A 171 -27.19 5.21 -50.41
C PRO A 171 -27.01 6.36 -49.40
N ASP A 172 -27.62 7.52 -49.65
CA ASP A 172 -27.37 8.75 -48.88
C ASP A 172 -27.62 8.62 -47.37
N ILE A 173 -28.74 7.99 -46.99
CA ILE A 173 -29.11 7.79 -45.58
C ILE A 173 -28.09 6.89 -44.85
N PRO A 174 -27.81 5.65 -45.29
CA PRO A 174 -26.82 4.80 -44.62
C PRO A 174 -25.39 5.35 -44.72
N ARG A 175 -25.06 6.13 -45.77
CA ARG A 175 -23.77 6.84 -45.87
C ARG A 175 -23.61 7.87 -44.75
N LEU A 176 -24.65 8.64 -44.45
CA LEU A 176 -24.66 9.59 -43.33
C LEU A 176 -24.60 8.87 -41.98
N VAL A 177 -25.35 7.79 -41.79
CA VAL A 177 -25.29 6.98 -40.57
C VAL A 177 -23.88 6.42 -40.35
N ASN A 178 -23.22 5.93 -41.41
CA ASN A 178 -21.85 5.44 -41.32
C ASN A 178 -20.85 6.56 -40.96
N LEU A 179 -21.00 7.77 -41.53
CA LEU A 179 -20.20 8.93 -41.14
C LEU A 179 -20.35 9.25 -39.65
N VAL A 180 -21.59 9.25 -39.13
CA VAL A 180 -21.85 9.51 -37.71
C VAL A 180 -21.24 8.42 -36.83
N ALA A 181 -21.41 7.14 -37.20
CA ALA A 181 -20.86 6.02 -36.46
C ALA A 181 -19.32 6.04 -36.42
N GLN A 182 -18.67 6.32 -37.56
CA GLN A 182 -17.22 6.45 -37.65
C GLN A 182 -16.71 7.67 -36.89
N SER A 183 -17.39 8.82 -36.99
CA SER A 183 -17.03 10.02 -36.24
C SER A 183 -17.14 9.79 -34.73
N PHE A 184 -18.16 9.05 -34.28
CA PHE A 184 -18.31 8.66 -32.89
C PHE A 184 -17.17 7.75 -32.42
N LEU A 185 -16.77 6.77 -33.24
CA LEU A 185 -15.61 5.92 -32.95
C LEU A 185 -14.32 6.74 -32.85
N CYS A 186 -14.12 7.73 -33.74
CA CYS A 186 -13.00 8.66 -33.69
C CYS A 186 -12.99 9.43 -32.36
N CYS A 187 -14.14 9.95 -31.92
CA CYS A 187 -14.26 10.62 -30.62
C CYS A 187 -13.83 9.71 -29.46
N ILE A 188 -14.28 8.43 -29.44
CA ILE A 188 -13.88 7.47 -28.41
C ILE A 188 -12.36 7.25 -28.42
N LEU A 189 -11.77 7.09 -29.60
CA LEU A 189 -10.34 6.87 -29.73
C LEU A 189 -9.51 8.08 -29.26
N THR A 190 -9.98 9.29 -29.55
CA THR A 190 -9.37 10.55 -29.08
C THR A 190 -9.56 10.77 -27.58
N LEU A 191 -10.65 10.29 -26.97
CA LEU A 191 -10.91 10.48 -25.54
C LEU A 191 -9.88 9.78 -24.64
N LEU A 192 -9.30 8.67 -25.07
CA LEU A 192 -8.30 7.94 -24.28
C LEU A 192 -7.04 8.77 -23.97
N PRO A 193 -6.30 9.32 -24.96
CA PRO A 193 -5.14 10.17 -24.68
C PRO A 193 -5.52 11.47 -23.96
N ILE A 194 -6.71 12.03 -24.20
CA ILE A 194 -7.23 13.17 -23.42
C ILE A 194 -7.37 12.79 -21.95
N ALA A 195 -7.99 11.65 -21.65
CA ALA A 195 -8.17 11.17 -20.28
C ALA A 195 -6.83 10.96 -19.58
N VAL A 196 -5.84 10.37 -20.28
CA VAL A 196 -4.48 10.20 -19.75
C VAL A 196 -3.81 11.55 -19.49
N SER A 197 -3.93 12.51 -20.41
CA SER A 197 -3.41 13.87 -20.23
C SER A 197 -4.03 14.55 -18.99
N LEU A 198 -5.36 14.44 -18.83
CA LEU A 198 -6.07 14.97 -17.67
C LEU A 198 -5.61 14.32 -16.36
N ILE A 199 -5.36 13.00 -16.35
CA ILE A 199 -4.80 12.33 -15.19
C ILE A 199 -3.48 13.00 -14.78
N PHE A 200 -2.54 13.19 -15.71
CA PHE A 200 -1.25 13.84 -15.43
C PHE A 200 -1.38 15.29 -14.95
N ILE A 201 -2.33 16.06 -15.49
CA ILE A 201 -2.63 17.43 -15.03
C ILE A 201 -3.16 17.41 -13.59
N MET A 202 -3.97 16.41 -13.24
CA MET A 202 -4.56 16.29 -11.92
C MET A 202 -3.63 15.65 -10.88
N THR A 203 -2.63 14.86 -11.28
CA THR A 203 -1.76 14.13 -10.33
C THR A 203 -1.09 15.01 -9.27
N PRO A 204 -0.60 16.23 -9.58
CA PRO A 204 -0.16 17.22 -8.58
C PRO A 204 -1.10 17.38 -7.39
N SER A 205 -2.42 17.41 -7.62
CA SER A 205 -3.42 17.60 -6.54
C SER A 205 -3.50 16.44 -5.54
N ARG A 206 -2.92 15.29 -5.88
CA ARG A 206 -2.87 14.10 -5.04
C ARG A 206 -1.55 13.94 -4.29
N LEU A 207 -0.55 14.76 -4.59
CA LEU A 207 0.72 14.76 -3.88
C LEU A 207 0.60 15.46 -2.53
N ILE A 208 0.90 14.72 -1.49
CA ILE A 208 0.96 15.19 -0.12
C ILE A 208 2.30 15.90 0.12
N ARG A 209 2.20 17.16 0.54
CA ARG A 209 3.35 18.01 0.91
C ARG A 209 3.73 17.85 2.38
N ARG A 210 2.73 17.84 3.25
CA ARG A 210 2.91 17.73 4.71
C ARG A 210 1.79 16.92 5.29
N MET A 211 2.09 16.14 6.32
CA MET A 211 1.10 15.47 7.15
C MET A 211 1.36 15.77 8.62
N TRP A 212 0.30 16.16 9.31
CA TRP A 212 0.24 16.35 10.74
C TRP A 212 -0.62 15.26 11.36
N TYR A 213 -0.12 14.68 12.44
CA TYR A 213 -0.88 13.86 13.36
C TYR A 213 -1.60 14.76 14.36
N LEU A 214 -2.91 14.60 14.44
CA LEU A 214 -3.78 15.31 15.38
C LEU A 214 -4.17 14.34 16.49
N PRO A 215 -3.57 14.47 17.68
CA PRO A 215 -3.96 13.67 18.84
C PRO A 215 -5.35 14.09 19.34
N GLY A 216 -6.16 13.13 19.77
CA GLY A 216 -7.53 13.35 20.26
C GLY A 216 -8.22 12.03 20.59
N GLU A 217 -9.49 12.08 21.00
CA GLU A 217 -10.31 10.88 21.25
C GLU A 217 -10.39 9.99 20.01
N VAL A 218 -10.54 10.63 18.85
CA VAL A 218 -10.35 10.01 17.54
C VAL A 218 -9.09 10.59 16.93
N GLU A 219 -8.11 9.73 16.64
CA GLU A 219 -6.87 10.12 16.01
C GLU A 219 -7.14 10.58 14.57
N HIS A 220 -6.71 11.79 14.22
CA HIS A 220 -6.87 12.35 12.87
C HIS A 220 -5.52 12.63 12.23
N VAL A 221 -5.51 12.65 10.89
CA VAL A 221 -4.39 13.10 10.09
C VAL A 221 -4.83 14.27 9.22
N LYS A 222 -4.08 15.35 9.32
CA LYS A 222 -4.28 16.55 8.52
C LYS A 222 -3.14 16.67 7.52
N PHE A 223 -3.45 16.67 6.24
CA PHE A 223 -2.42 16.81 5.22
C PHE A 223 -2.72 17.95 4.25
N ILE A 224 -1.64 18.51 3.74
CA ILE A 224 -1.64 19.61 2.77
C ILE A 224 -1.19 19.04 1.44
N VAL A 225 -1.95 19.30 0.38
CA VAL A 225 -1.62 18.86 -0.98
C VAL A 225 -1.24 20.05 -1.87
N HIS A 226 -0.68 19.79 -3.04
CA HIS A 226 -0.45 20.86 -4.00
C HIS A 226 -1.77 21.37 -4.60
N PRO A 227 -1.94 22.69 -4.75
CA PRO A 227 -3.06 23.21 -5.51
C PRO A 227 -2.86 22.88 -6.99
N ILE A 228 -3.94 22.62 -7.74
CA ILE A 228 -3.85 22.38 -9.19
C ILE A 228 -3.18 23.59 -9.86
N ILE A 229 -3.70 24.78 -9.57
CA ILE A 229 -3.23 26.05 -10.13
C ILE A 229 -2.14 26.65 -9.21
N PRO A 230 -0.97 27.05 -9.74
CA PRO A 230 0.05 27.76 -8.97
C PRO A 230 -0.48 29.09 -8.42
N GLY A 231 0.07 29.56 -7.30
CA GLY A 231 -0.35 30.79 -6.63
C GLY A 231 -1.63 30.70 -5.79
N ARG A 232 -2.41 29.62 -5.90
CA ARG A 232 -3.57 29.40 -5.00
C ARG A 232 -3.14 28.84 -3.64
N ALA A 233 -4.00 29.02 -2.64
CA ALA A 233 -3.82 28.39 -1.33
C ALA A 233 -3.83 26.85 -1.47
N SER A 234 -2.96 26.18 -0.73
CA SER A 234 -2.89 24.72 -0.74
C SER A 234 -4.11 24.11 -0.04
N PRO A 235 -4.80 23.13 -0.65
CA PRO A 235 -5.91 22.46 0.01
C PRO A 235 -5.43 21.75 1.27
N MET A 236 -6.22 21.86 2.32
CA MET A 236 -5.96 21.28 3.63
C MET A 236 -7.07 20.29 3.94
N ILE A 237 -6.70 19.03 4.08
CA ILE A 237 -7.64 17.92 4.19
C ILE A 237 -7.40 17.24 5.53
N THR A 238 -8.45 17.06 6.32
CA THR A 238 -8.44 16.37 7.60
C THR A 238 -9.23 15.08 7.48
N LEU A 239 -8.60 13.94 7.72
CA LEU A 239 -9.23 12.63 7.69
C LEU A 239 -8.98 11.88 8.99
N PRO A 240 -9.92 11.05 9.46
CA PRO A 240 -9.67 10.17 10.61
C PRO A 240 -8.64 9.10 10.22
N LEU A 241 -7.71 8.81 11.12
CA LEU A 241 -6.61 7.86 10.86
C LEU A 241 -7.15 6.48 10.47
N ASN A 242 -8.28 6.06 11.03
CA ASN A 242 -8.89 4.77 10.74
C ASN A 242 -9.40 4.64 9.28
N GLU A 243 -9.66 5.74 8.58
CA GLU A 243 -10.07 5.69 7.18
C GLU A 243 -8.89 5.59 6.21
N LEU A 244 -7.70 5.98 6.65
CA LEU A 244 -6.50 5.91 5.85
C LEU A 244 -5.82 4.55 6.02
N TYR A 245 -5.43 3.95 4.91
CA TYR A 245 -4.69 2.70 4.92
C TYR A 245 -3.71 2.58 3.76
N ARG A 246 -2.65 1.83 4.00
CA ARG A 246 -1.68 1.39 2.99
C ARG A 246 -2.01 -0.02 2.53
N ALA A 247 -1.67 -0.36 1.29
CA ALA A 247 -1.73 -1.75 0.83
C ALA A 247 -0.71 -2.60 1.61
N GLN A 248 -1.12 -3.74 2.18
CA GLN A 248 -0.27 -4.58 3.06
C GLN A 248 1.09 -4.94 2.45
N LYS A 249 1.13 -5.25 1.16
CA LYS A 249 2.37 -5.60 0.42
C LYS A 249 3.33 -4.41 0.23
N ALA A 250 2.83 -3.18 0.22
CA ALA A 250 3.60 -2.00 -0.16
C ALA A 250 4.23 -1.32 1.05
N LYS A 251 5.23 -1.94 1.70
CA LYS A 251 5.84 -1.43 2.95
C LYS A 251 6.54 -0.09 2.75
N ILE A 252 6.44 0.81 3.74
CA ILE A 252 7.11 2.12 3.72
C ILE A 252 8.55 1.95 4.19
N PHE A 253 8.77 1.20 5.27
CA PHE A 253 10.10 0.92 5.76
C PHE A 253 10.80 -0.15 4.90
N THR A 254 11.92 0.23 4.33
CA THR A 254 12.85 -0.61 3.54
C THR A 254 14.20 -0.81 4.23
N GLY A 255 14.47 -0.07 5.32
CA GLY A 255 15.75 -0.10 6.02
C GLY A 255 16.89 0.63 5.29
N ARG A 256 16.59 1.37 4.21
CA ARG A 256 17.57 2.16 3.45
C ARG A 256 17.35 3.66 3.64
N GLY A 257 18.45 4.40 3.74
CA GLY A 257 18.43 5.84 3.95
C GLY A 257 18.19 6.25 5.41
N PHE A 258 18.16 7.55 5.66
CA PHE A 258 18.14 8.12 7.01
C PHE A 258 16.92 7.68 7.84
N TYR A 259 15.74 7.68 7.22
CA TYR A 259 14.47 7.23 7.84
C TYR A 259 14.08 5.81 7.44
N GLY A 260 14.99 5.06 6.81
CA GLY A 260 14.70 3.71 6.34
C GLY A 260 13.59 3.62 5.30
N THR A 261 13.27 4.69 4.55
CA THR A 261 12.16 4.75 3.58
C THR A 261 12.60 4.76 2.12
N ILE A 262 13.91 4.88 1.85
CA ILE A 262 14.43 5.03 0.49
C ILE A 262 14.25 3.71 -0.25
N ASP A 263 13.71 3.78 -1.47
CA ASP A 263 13.46 2.62 -2.32
C ASP A 263 13.63 2.98 -3.79
N SER A 264 13.52 1.99 -4.68
CA SER A 264 13.50 2.19 -6.12
C SER A 264 12.26 2.99 -6.58
N LEU A 265 11.13 2.80 -5.90
CA LEU A 265 9.92 3.58 -6.12
C LEU A 265 10.02 4.93 -5.40
N PHE A 266 9.68 6.02 -6.11
CA PHE A 266 9.69 7.36 -5.52
C PHE A 266 8.53 7.61 -4.56
N PHE A 267 7.39 6.94 -4.78
CA PHE A 267 6.16 7.19 -4.01
C PHE A 267 5.65 5.91 -3.35
N TYR A 268 4.91 6.10 -2.26
CA TYR A 268 3.97 5.10 -1.78
C TYR A 268 2.55 5.67 -1.81
N PHE A 269 1.56 4.77 -1.86
CA PHE A 269 0.16 5.11 -2.04
C PHE A 269 -0.61 4.97 -0.71
N LEU A 270 -1.27 6.04 -0.29
CA LEU A 270 -2.25 6.01 0.80
C LEU A 270 -3.66 5.95 0.21
N ARG A 271 -4.44 4.97 0.63
CA ARG A 271 -5.85 4.83 0.23
C ARG A 271 -6.76 5.31 1.33
N GLN A 272 -7.87 5.91 0.95
CA GLN A 272 -8.94 6.28 1.87
C GLN A 272 -10.10 5.29 1.68
N LYS A 273 -10.73 4.89 2.78
CA LYS A 273 -11.97 4.11 2.76
C LYS A 273 -13.03 4.83 1.90
N ASN A 274 -13.70 4.11 1.01
CA ASN A 274 -14.69 4.62 0.05
C ASN A 274 -14.15 5.51 -1.10
N ASN A 275 -12.85 5.77 -1.18
CA ASN A 275 -12.26 6.48 -2.31
C ASN A 275 -11.37 5.53 -3.13
N LYS A 276 -11.57 5.51 -4.45
CA LYS A 276 -10.78 4.68 -5.37
C LYS A 276 -9.41 5.28 -5.67
N ILE A 277 -9.29 6.61 -5.59
CA ILE A 277 -8.08 7.33 -5.99
C ILE A 277 -7.15 7.45 -4.77
N PRO A 278 -5.91 6.91 -4.84
CA PRO A 278 -4.97 7.03 -3.75
C PRO A 278 -4.34 8.42 -3.68
N TRP A 279 -3.91 8.79 -2.49
CA TRP A 279 -2.98 9.87 -2.23
C TRP A 279 -1.54 9.41 -2.47
N LEU A 280 -0.71 10.31 -2.96
CA LEU A 280 0.69 10.06 -3.26
C LEU A 280 1.55 10.70 -2.17
N VAL A 281 2.43 9.90 -1.59
CA VAL A 281 3.41 10.36 -0.61
C VAL A 281 4.80 10.01 -1.11
N ASP A 282 5.70 10.98 -1.12
CA ASP A 282 7.09 10.80 -1.54
C ASP A 282 7.91 10.13 -0.43
N ARG A 283 8.70 9.14 -0.82
CA ARG A 283 9.60 8.41 0.07
C ARG A 283 10.86 9.21 0.45
N LYS A 284 11.17 10.29 -0.27
CA LYS A 284 12.33 11.17 -0.05
C LYS A 284 12.09 12.33 0.92
N GLY A 285 10.94 12.35 1.60
CA GLY A 285 10.63 13.37 2.59
C GLY A 285 11.31 13.19 3.95
N PHE A 286 11.06 14.14 4.83
CA PHE A 286 11.20 14.00 6.28
C PHE A 286 10.11 13.05 6.81
N PHE A 287 10.51 12.09 7.64
CA PHE A 287 9.61 11.19 8.36
C PHE A 287 9.84 11.37 9.86
N TRP A 288 8.76 11.47 10.62
CA TRP A 288 8.89 11.56 12.07
C TRP A 288 9.35 10.22 12.65
N GLY A 289 10.53 10.25 13.25
CA GLY A 289 11.24 9.10 13.76
C GLY A 289 11.76 8.20 12.66
N ASP A 290 10.90 7.33 12.12
CA ASP A 290 11.26 6.27 11.19
C ASP A 290 10.06 5.87 10.32
N GLY A 291 10.30 5.33 9.12
CA GLY A 291 9.27 4.77 8.23
C GLY A 291 8.38 3.73 8.90
N ARG A 292 8.89 3.02 9.92
CA ARG A 292 8.13 2.03 10.72
C ARG A 292 6.93 2.63 11.45
N ILE A 293 7.00 3.91 11.82
CA ILE A 293 5.88 4.60 12.49
C ILE A 293 4.75 4.80 11.49
N GLN A 294 5.07 5.15 10.25
CA GLN A 294 4.05 5.26 9.20
C GLN A 294 3.47 3.89 8.80
N ASP A 295 4.29 2.83 8.84
CA ASP A 295 3.78 1.46 8.68
C ASP A 295 2.82 1.05 9.81
N TYR A 296 3.06 1.49 11.05
CA TYR A 296 2.12 1.30 12.15
C TYR A 296 0.82 2.11 11.92
N LEU A 297 0.95 3.41 11.65
CA LEU A 297 -0.20 4.32 11.50
C LEU A 297 -1.10 3.96 10.32
N PHE A 298 -0.52 3.71 9.14
CA PHE A 298 -1.27 3.49 7.90
C PHE A 298 -1.34 2.01 7.50
N GLY A 299 -0.37 1.18 7.89
CA GLY A 299 -0.44 -0.27 7.64
C GLY A 299 -1.32 -1.01 8.64
N LYS A 300 -1.68 -0.37 9.76
CA LYS A 300 -2.44 -0.97 10.88
C LYS A 300 -1.79 -2.26 11.38
N GLU A 301 -0.46 -2.32 11.29
CA GLU A 301 0.33 -3.45 11.76
C GLU A 301 0.45 -3.44 13.28
N THR A 302 0.69 -4.60 13.89
CA THR A 302 1.07 -4.64 15.31
C THR A 302 2.43 -3.99 15.51
N ILE A 303 2.68 -3.45 16.70
CA ILE A 303 3.95 -2.78 17.04
C ILE A 303 5.13 -3.71 16.75
N ASP A 304 5.02 -5.00 17.06
CA ASP A 304 6.07 -5.99 16.82
C ASP A 304 6.33 -6.22 15.33
N SER A 305 5.29 -6.31 14.49
CA SER A 305 5.43 -6.47 13.04
C SER A 305 6.07 -5.23 12.40
N ALA A 306 5.66 -4.05 12.85
CA ALA A 306 6.22 -2.78 12.40
C ALA A 306 7.69 -2.65 12.84
N ALA A 307 8.01 -3.02 14.08
CA ALA A 307 9.37 -2.96 14.64
C ALA A 307 10.35 -3.85 13.87
N GLN A 308 9.92 -5.05 13.46
CA GLN A 308 10.72 -5.98 12.66
C GLN A 308 11.06 -5.44 11.26
N GLY A 309 10.26 -4.51 10.72
CA GLY A 309 10.60 -3.87 9.43
C GLY A 309 10.59 -4.79 8.20
N LEU A 310 10.27 -6.09 8.35
CA LEU A 310 10.35 -7.06 7.26
C LEU A 310 9.30 -6.79 6.16
N SER A 311 9.74 -6.81 4.89
CA SER A 311 8.86 -6.80 3.73
C SER A 311 8.09 -8.13 3.60
N TYR A 312 7.04 -8.14 2.77
CA TYR A 312 6.29 -9.36 2.49
C TYR A 312 7.18 -10.45 1.87
N ASP A 313 8.04 -10.07 0.94
CA ASP A 313 8.94 -11.00 0.26
C ASP A 313 10.02 -11.52 1.22
N ASP A 314 10.52 -10.69 2.13
CA ASP A 314 11.46 -11.12 3.18
C ASP A 314 10.82 -12.13 4.12
N LYS A 315 9.54 -11.92 4.50
CA LYS A 315 8.79 -12.88 5.32
C LYS A 315 8.66 -14.23 4.63
N ILE A 316 8.40 -14.25 3.33
CA ILE A 316 8.36 -15.48 2.52
C ILE A 316 9.76 -16.11 2.43
N GLY A 317 10.80 -15.31 2.22
CA GLY A 317 12.19 -15.77 2.16
C GLY A 317 12.62 -16.48 3.44
N ILE A 318 12.36 -15.86 4.60
CA ILE A 318 12.65 -16.43 5.92
C ILE A 318 11.84 -17.73 6.14
N LEU A 319 10.58 -17.76 5.71
CA LEU A 319 9.74 -18.96 5.83
C LEU A 319 10.27 -20.11 4.97
N ASN A 320 10.71 -19.82 3.75
CA ASN A 320 11.31 -20.81 2.85
C ASN A 320 12.65 -21.33 3.39
N GLN A 321 13.50 -20.46 3.94
CA GLN A 321 14.75 -20.87 4.59
C GLN A 321 14.48 -21.77 5.81
N LYS A 322 13.50 -21.41 6.65
CA LYS A 322 13.09 -22.26 7.79
C LYS A 322 12.60 -23.63 7.32
N ARG A 323 11.77 -23.67 6.27
CA ARG A 323 11.31 -24.93 5.67
C ARG A 323 12.49 -25.78 5.17
N GLN A 324 13.44 -25.18 4.45
CA GLN A 324 14.64 -25.90 3.97
C GLN A 324 15.47 -26.47 5.13
N LEU A 325 15.71 -25.69 6.18
CA LEU A 325 16.44 -26.15 7.38
C LEU A 325 15.70 -27.28 8.11
N GLU A 326 14.37 -27.23 8.17
CA GLU A 326 13.55 -28.32 8.72
C GLU A 326 13.63 -29.58 7.86
N GLU A 327 13.55 -29.45 6.54
CA GLU A 327 13.73 -30.56 5.61
C GLU A 327 15.12 -31.19 5.75
N GLU A 328 16.18 -30.41 5.91
CA GLU A 328 17.53 -30.91 6.17
C GLU A 328 17.63 -31.62 7.52
N LYS A 329 17.02 -31.08 8.58
CA LYS A 329 16.93 -31.76 9.88
C LYS A 329 16.19 -33.08 9.78
N LEU A 330 15.12 -33.15 8.99
CA LEU A 330 14.36 -34.38 8.76
C LEU A 330 15.14 -35.40 7.92
N LYS A 331 15.83 -34.94 6.87
CA LYS A 331 16.76 -35.76 6.07
C LYS A 331 17.83 -36.40 6.96
N LYS A 332 18.46 -35.62 7.84
CA LYS A 332 19.47 -36.10 8.80
C LYS A 332 18.88 -37.11 9.80
N LYS A 333 17.65 -36.90 10.27
CA LYS A 333 17.00 -37.78 11.27
C LYS A 333 16.45 -39.09 10.69
N LEU A 334 15.88 -39.06 9.49
CA LEU A 334 15.13 -40.19 8.92
C LEU A 334 15.86 -40.91 7.78
N GLY A 335 16.92 -40.30 7.23
CA GLY A 335 17.75 -40.87 6.17
C GLY A 335 17.04 -41.00 4.82
N LEU A 336 17.42 -42.01 4.04
CA LEU A 336 16.77 -42.33 2.75
C LEU A 336 15.27 -42.59 2.96
N GLY A 337 14.44 -42.00 2.10
CA GLY A 337 12.99 -42.06 2.21
C GLY A 337 12.37 -41.20 3.32
N TRP A 338 13.09 -40.17 3.82
CA TRP A 338 12.62 -39.29 4.90
C TRP A 338 11.21 -38.73 4.69
N ARG A 339 10.81 -38.44 3.44
CA ARG A 339 9.45 -37.96 3.12
C ARG A 339 8.38 -38.98 3.51
N TYR A 340 8.55 -40.24 3.09
CA TYR A 340 7.62 -41.33 3.40
C TYR A 340 7.61 -41.66 4.90
N LYS A 341 8.79 -41.65 5.55
CA LYS A 341 8.90 -41.89 7.00
C LYS A 341 8.26 -40.77 7.82
N ALA A 342 8.42 -39.51 7.40
CA ALA A 342 7.78 -38.36 8.03
C ALA A 342 6.25 -38.43 7.85
N GLN A 343 5.78 -38.79 6.66
CA GLN A 343 4.36 -38.95 6.38
C GLN A 343 3.75 -40.10 7.18
N ALA A 344 4.42 -41.25 7.27
CA ALA A 344 3.99 -42.38 8.09
C ALA A 344 3.94 -42.02 9.58
N LYS A 345 4.90 -41.23 10.07
CA LYS A 345 4.92 -40.76 11.45
C LYS A 345 3.75 -39.81 11.75
N LEU A 346 3.49 -38.83 10.87
CA LEU A 346 2.33 -37.95 11.00
C LEU A 346 1.02 -38.74 11.00
N PHE A 347 0.89 -39.73 10.11
CA PHE A 347 -0.30 -40.59 10.06
C PHE A 347 -0.47 -41.43 11.34
N ALA A 348 0.62 -41.96 11.90
CA ALA A 348 0.59 -42.69 13.16
C ALA A 348 0.22 -41.78 14.35
N ASP A 349 0.74 -40.55 14.38
CA ASP A 349 0.44 -39.56 15.42
C ASP A 349 -1.03 -39.08 15.33
N ASP A 350 -1.56 -38.86 14.12
CA ASP A 350 -2.97 -38.54 13.89
C ASP A 350 -3.89 -39.69 14.33
N MET A 351 -3.56 -40.95 14.01
CA MET A 351 -4.32 -42.13 14.43
C MET A 351 -4.32 -42.34 15.95
N LYS A 352 -3.20 -42.06 16.63
CA LYS A 352 -3.12 -42.07 18.10
C LYS A 352 -3.98 -40.96 18.71
N THR A 353 -3.99 -39.77 18.12
CA THR A 353 -4.79 -38.65 18.62
C THR A 353 -6.29 -38.91 18.44
N ILE A 354 -6.68 -39.49 17.29
CA ILE A 354 -8.07 -39.90 17.02
C ILE A 354 -8.49 -41.01 17.98
N SER A 355 -7.71 -42.09 18.12
CA SER A 355 -8.04 -43.19 19.05
C SER A 355 -8.10 -42.73 20.51
N GLY A 356 -7.24 -41.78 20.92
CA GLY A 356 -7.29 -41.13 22.24
C GLY A 356 -8.54 -40.27 22.45
N MET A 357 -8.99 -39.54 21.43
CA MET A 357 -10.27 -38.82 21.45
C MET A 357 -11.47 -39.79 21.52
N THR A 358 -11.45 -40.91 20.78
CA THR A 358 -12.53 -41.90 20.83
C THR A 358 -12.58 -42.61 22.19
N LYS A 359 -11.42 -42.97 22.76
CA LYS A 359 -11.32 -43.61 24.08
C LYS A 359 -11.74 -42.68 25.21
N SER A 360 -11.37 -41.41 25.16
CA SER A 360 -11.80 -40.40 26.13
C SER A 360 -13.30 -40.06 26.02
N LYS A 361 -13.87 -40.08 24.81
CA LYS A 361 -15.32 -39.95 24.58
C LYS A 361 -16.09 -41.16 25.13
N MET A 362 -15.62 -42.38 24.84
CA MET A 362 -16.15 -43.63 25.42
C MET A 362 -16.10 -43.66 26.95
N LEU A 363 -15.00 -43.18 27.55
CA LEU A 363 -14.86 -43.10 29.01
C LEU A 363 -15.81 -42.06 29.65
N LYS A 364 -16.08 -40.95 28.96
CA LYS A 364 -17.08 -39.96 29.40
C LYS A 364 -18.50 -40.52 29.30
N ASP A 365 -18.82 -41.21 28.21
CA ASP A 365 -20.13 -41.83 28.00
C ASP A 365 -20.40 -42.96 29.01
N ASN A 366 -19.39 -43.76 29.36
CA ASN A 366 -19.50 -44.79 30.39
C ASN A 366 -19.63 -44.22 31.81
N LYS A 367 -18.92 -43.12 32.12
CA LYS A 367 -19.11 -42.41 33.41
C LYS A 367 -20.51 -41.80 33.51
N HIS A 368 -21.06 -41.26 32.42
CA HIS A 368 -22.43 -40.74 32.40
C HIS A 368 -23.45 -41.86 32.65
N LYS A 369 -23.30 -43.02 31.99
CA LYS A 369 -24.17 -44.19 32.22
C LYS A 369 -24.11 -44.73 33.65
N GLN A 370 -22.93 -44.78 34.27
CA GLN A 370 -22.79 -45.19 35.68
C GLN A 370 -23.41 -44.17 36.66
N LEU A 371 -23.35 -42.88 36.36
CA LEU A 371 -24.03 -41.83 37.11
C LEU A 371 -25.57 -41.91 36.97
N ASP A 372 -26.06 -42.30 35.80
CA ASP A 372 -27.50 -42.48 35.56
C ASP A 372 -28.04 -43.77 36.19
N GLU A 373 -27.26 -44.85 36.22
CA GLU A 373 -27.63 -46.11 36.91
C GLU A 373 -27.56 -46.00 38.45
N SER A 374 -26.58 -45.26 38.98
CA SER A 374 -26.48 -45.03 40.43
C SER A 374 -27.61 -44.14 40.95
N LYS A 375 -28.04 -43.13 40.18
CA LYS A 375 -29.23 -42.33 40.48
C LYS A 375 -30.51 -43.16 40.45
N LYS A 376 -30.70 -44.04 39.46
CA LYS A 376 -31.90 -44.93 39.41
C LYS A 376 -32.00 -45.91 40.58
N LYS A 377 -30.88 -46.36 41.15
CA LYS A 377 -30.88 -47.24 42.34
C LYS A 377 -31.17 -46.50 43.65
N THR A 378 -30.98 -45.19 43.71
CA THR A 378 -31.28 -44.39 44.92
C THR A 378 -32.74 -43.93 44.97
N THR A 379 -33.46 -43.89 43.85
CA THR A 379 -34.88 -43.50 43.80
C THR A 379 -35.89 -44.65 44.02
N ASN A 380 -35.42 -45.90 44.10
CA ASN A 380 -36.25 -47.10 44.31
C ASN A 380 -36.12 -47.68 45.75
N LYS A 381 -35.63 -46.89 46.69
CA LYS A 381 -35.70 -47.12 48.15
C LYS A 381 -36.48 -45.96 48.75
#